data_AF-A7SBI9-F1
#
_entry.id   AF-A7SBI9-F1
#
_cell.length_a   1.000
_cell.length_b   1.000
_cell.length_c   1.000
_cell.angle_alpha   90.00
_cell.angle_beta   90.00
_cell.angle_gamma   90.00
#
_symmetry.space_group_name_H-M   'P 1'
#
loop_
_entity.id
_entity.type
_entity.pdbx_description
1 polymer ?
#
loop_
_entity_poly.entity_id
_entity_poly.type
_entity_poly.pdbx_seq_one_letter_code
_entity_poly.pdbx_strand_id
1 'polypeptide(L)'
;MDRIVELLHPVTATLEDISMNRHKHENTNWNPTSRQDAQSLLNAINFSFIVAIVIVRHILALTKPLTVKLQSKAMDILKAKEELALLISVLTEMSNDIDATHHELYQDAVTIARQVDVQPDMPRVAQRQTHRPNAPASNPEDYYKINLTRVFLDHVLEQLDSRFKDDVFICYKVSRVL
;
A
#
# COMPACT_ATOMS: atom_id res chain seq x y z
N MET A 1 9.18 -1.00 -9.42
CA MET A 1 7.91 -1.34 -8.71
C MET A 1 6.72 -0.61 -9.32
N ASP A 2 6.94 0.11 -10.43
CA ASP A 2 5.92 0.82 -11.21
C ASP A 2 4.95 -0.12 -11.92
N ARG A 3 5.32 -1.39 -12.08
CA ARG A 3 4.50 -2.44 -12.68
C ARG A 3 3.10 -2.56 -12.10
N ILE A 4 2.90 -2.36 -10.79
CA ILE A 4 1.55 -2.47 -10.21
C ILE A 4 0.64 -1.34 -10.71
N VAL A 5 1.18 -0.13 -10.84
CA VAL A 5 0.45 1.03 -11.37
C VAL A 5 0.26 0.88 -12.88
N GLU A 6 1.30 0.46 -13.59
CA GLU A 6 1.23 0.16 -15.04
C GLU A 6 0.21 -0.93 -15.37
N LEU A 7 0.05 -1.92 -14.48
CA LEU A 7 -0.92 -3.01 -14.65
C LEU A 7 -2.33 -2.59 -14.25
N LEU A 8 -2.52 -1.52 -13.48
CA LEU A 8 -3.85 -1.12 -13.02
C LEU A 8 -4.74 -0.73 -14.21
N HIS A 9 -4.24 0.09 -15.12
CA HIS A 9 -4.97 0.52 -16.32
C HIS A 9 -5.40 -0.64 -17.25
N PRO A 10 -4.51 -1.55 -17.69
CA PRO A 10 -4.93 -2.71 -18.49
C PRO A 10 -5.86 -3.65 -17.70
N VAL A 11 -5.67 -3.79 -16.38
CA VAL A 11 -6.61 -4.59 -15.55
C VAL A 11 -7.99 -3.95 -15.54
N THR A 12 -8.13 -2.64 -15.29
CA THR A 12 -9.44 -1.99 -15.33
C THR A 12 -10.09 -2.08 -16.70
N ALA A 13 -9.32 -1.84 -17.77
CA ALA A 13 -9.82 -1.99 -19.15
C ALA A 13 -10.34 -3.41 -19.44
N THR A 14 -9.60 -4.45 -19.04
CA THR A 14 -10.06 -5.84 -19.24
C THR A 14 -11.30 -6.17 -18.43
N LEU A 15 -11.43 -5.67 -17.19
CA LEU A 15 -12.62 -5.88 -16.37
C LEU A 15 -13.84 -5.15 -16.95
N GLU A 16 -13.66 -3.95 -17.49
CA GLU A 16 -14.71 -3.24 -18.21
C GLU A 16 -15.17 -4.01 -19.45
N ASP A 17 -14.23 -4.55 -20.21
CA ASP A 17 -14.54 -5.33 -21.40
C ASP A 17 -15.34 -6.59 -21.06
N ILE A 18 -14.94 -7.32 -20.01
CA ILE A 18 -15.67 -8.48 -19.51
C ILE A 18 -17.06 -8.06 -19.05
N SER A 19 -17.18 -7.07 -18.16
CA SER A 19 -18.45 -6.59 -17.60
C SER A 19 -19.44 -6.19 -18.69
N MET A 20 -18.96 -5.42 -19.68
CA MET A 20 -19.79 -4.87 -20.75
C MET A 20 -19.97 -5.80 -21.95
N ASN A 21 -19.46 -7.04 -21.92
CA ASN A 21 -19.45 -7.95 -23.07
C ASN A 21 -18.77 -7.37 -24.33
N ARG A 22 -17.77 -6.49 -24.15
CA ARG A 22 -16.96 -5.99 -25.25
C ARG A 22 -15.98 -7.07 -25.71
N HIS A 23 -15.54 -6.99 -26.97
CA HIS A 23 -14.51 -7.86 -27.55
C HIS A 23 -14.75 -9.38 -27.38
N LYS A 24 -16.02 -9.79 -27.32
CA LYS A 24 -16.42 -11.19 -27.23
C LYS A 24 -16.11 -11.93 -28.54
N HIS A 25 -15.80 -13.22 -28.46
CA HIS A 25 -15.67 -14.07 -29.64
C HIS A 25 -17.04 -14.16 -30.36
N GLU A 26 -17.03 -14.21 -31.70
CA GLU A 26 -18.26 -14.28 -32.51
C GLU A 26 -19.18 -15.39 -31.98
N ASN A 27 -20.43 -15.04 -31.67
CA ASN A 27 -21.48 -15.90 -31.08
C ASN A 27 -21.32 -16.39 -29.62
N THR A 28 -20.41 -15.84 -28.82
CA THR A 28 -20.35 -16.16 -27.37
C THR A 28 -20.38 -14.91 -26.51
N ASN A 29 -21.27 -14.83 -25.52
CA ASN A 29 -21.22 -13.78 -24.48
C ASN A 29 -20.41 -14.28 -23.28
N TRP A 30 -19.81 -13.36 -22.52
CA TRP A 30 -19.33 -13.69 -21.18
C TRP A 30 -20.52 -14.16 -20.34
N ASN A 31 -20.30 -15.22 -19.56
CA ASN A 31 -21.35 -15.73 -18.69
C ASN A 31 -21.76 -14.65 -17.66
N PRO A 32 -23.00 -14.66 -17.16
CA PRO A 32 -23.48 -13.65 -16.22
C PRO A 32 -22.63 -13.50 -14.96
N THR A 33 -22.11 -14.60 -14.43
CA THR A 33 -21.28 -14.62 -13.21
C THR A 33 -19.97 -13.85 -13.42
N SER A 34 -19.21 -14.15 -14.47
CA SER A 34 -17.95 -13.47 -14.77
C SER A 34 -18.12 -11.97 -15.00
N ARG A 35 -19.26 -11.54 -15.57
CA ARG A 35 -19.58 -10.12 -15.74
C ARG A 35 -19.85 -9.43 -14.42
N GLN A 36 -20.62 -10.10 -13.55
CA GLN A 36 -20.91 -9.60 -12.22
C GLN A 36 -19.64 -9.53 -11.35
N ASP A 37 -18.78 -10.55 -11.43
CA ASP A 37 -17.49 -10.56 -10.76
C ASP A 37 -16.60 -9.42 -11.25
N ALA A 38 -16.49 -9.23 -12.57
CA ALA A 38 -15.72 -8.14 -13.16
C ALA A 38 -16.24 -6.76 -12.72
N GLN A 39 -17.56 -6.55 -12.72
CA GLN A 39 -18.15 -5.32 -12.22
C GLN A 39 -17.87 -5.11 -10.74
N SER A 40 -17.90 -6.18 -9.94
CA SER A 40 -17.64 -6.10 -8.50
C SER A 40 -16.18 -5.75 -8.21
N LEU A 41 -15.25 -6.28 -9.01
CA LEU A 41 -13.83 -5.93 -8.96
C LEU A 41 -13.58 -4.47 -9.39
N LEU A 42 -14.25 -3.98 -10.44
CA LEU A 42 -14.18 -2.56 -10.82
C LEU A 42 -14.62 -1.65 -9.68
N ASN A 43 -15.73 -1.97 -9.02
CA ASN A 43 -16.22 -1.22 -7.87
C ASN A 43 -15.27 -1.26 -6.66
N ALA A 44 -14.43 -2.30 -6.56
CA ALA A 44 -13.42 -2.41 -5.51
C ALA A 44 -12.21 -1.50 -5.77
N ILE A 45 -11.93 -1.15 -7.03
CA ILE A 45 -10.88 -0.19 -7.43
C ILE A 45 -11.43 1.22 -7.26
N ASN A 46 -11.76 1.59 -6.02
CA ASN A 46 -12.16 2.94 -5.66
C ASN A 46 -10.94 3.79 -5.24
N PHE A 47 -11.16 5.07 -5.00
CA PHE A 47 -10.06 5.97 -4.66
C PHE A 47 -9.32 5.57 -3.38
N SER A 48 -10.04 5.05 -2.38
CA SER A 48 -9.42 4.53 -1.14
C SER A 48 -8.44 3.38 -1.42
N PHE A 49 -8.78 2.49 -2.34
CA PHE A 49 -7.90 1.40 -2.77
C PHE A 49 -6.64 1.95 -3.46
N ILE A 50 -6.79 2.94 -4.34
CA ILE A 50 -5.68 3.56 -5.07
C ILE A 50 -4.73 4.30 -4.10
N VAL A 51 -5.27 5.10 -3.18
CA VAL A 51 -4.44 5.80 -2.20
C VAL A 51 -3.71 4.79 -1.30
N ALA A 52 -4.37 3.72 -0.87
CA ALA A 52 -3.75 2.65 -0.09
C ALA A 52 -2.60 1.96 -0.83
N ILE A 53 -2.78 1.60 -2.11
CA ILE A 53 -1.71 0.91 -2.84
C ILE A 53 -0.51 1.83 -3.08
N VAL A 54 -0.72 3.13 -3.30
CA VAL A 54 0.36 4.11 -3.47
C VAL A 54 1.17 4.26 -2.19
N ILE A 55 0.50 4.48 -1.05
CA ILE A 55 1.16 4.65 0.27
C ILE A 55 1.88 3.38 0.68
N VAL A 56 1.19 2.23 0.63
CA VAL A 56 1.76 0.95 1.04
C VAL A 56 2.98 0.61 0.17
N ARG A 57 2.91 0.83 -1.14
CA ARG A 57 4.04 0.64 -2.05
C ARG A 57 5.22 1.53 -1.66
N HIS A 58 5.01 2.81 -1.37
CA HIS A 58 6.09 3.72 -1.02
C HIS A 58 6.82 3.26 0.25
N ILE A 59 6.07 3.01 1.33
CA ILE A 59 6.66 2.62 2.61
C ILE A 59 7.34 1.25 2.50
N LEU A 60 6.75 0.27 1.81
CA LEU A 60 7.39 -1.03 1.58
C LEU A 60 8.61 -0.95 0.65
N ALA A 61 8.71 0.07 -0.20
CA ALA A 61 9.91 0.30 -0.99
C ALA A 61 11.11 0.66 -0.09
N LEU A 62 10.87 1.42 0.97
CA LEU A 62 11.89 1.79 1.96
C LEU A 62 12.40 0.55 2.72
N THR A 63 11.55 -0.45 2.98
CA THR A 63 11.95 -1.69 3.70
C THR A 63 12.68 -2.71 2.82
N LYS A 64 12.70 -2.51 1.50
CA LYS A 64 13.28 -3.45 0.54
C LYS A 64 14.77 -3.74 0.76
N PRO A 65 15.66 -2.76 1.00
CA PRO A 65 17.09 -3.03 1.19
C PRO A 65 17.33 -4.01 2.34
N LEU A 66 16.71 -3.72 3.50
CA LEU A 66 16.78 -4.59 4.68
C LEU A 66 16.24 -5.99 4.39
N THR A 67 15.10 -6.10 3.69
CA THR A 67 14.51 -7.40 3.34
C THR A 67 15.45 -8.26 2.49
N VAL A 68 16.07 -7.66 1.47
CA VAL A 68 17.06 -8.35 0.62
C VAL A 68 18.27 -8.81 1.44
N LYS A 69 18.72 -7.99 2.39
CA LYS A 69 19.87 -8.30 3.23
C LYS A 69 19.59 -9.45 4.20
N LEU A 70 18.43 -9.44 4.85
CA LEU A 70 17.98 -10.50 5.76
C LEU A 70 17.75 -11.84 5.04
N GLN A 71 17.36 -11.80 3.76
CA GLN A 71 17.16 -13.00 2.93
C GLN A 71 18.45 -13.52 2.27
N SER A 72 19.58 -12.85 2.46
CA SER A 72 20.84 -13.24 1.83
C SER A 72 21.41 -14.54 2.43
N LYS A 73 21.99 -15.40 1.57
CA LYS A 73 22.57 -16.70 1.99
C LYS A 73 23.67 -16.54 3.04
N ALA A 74 24.46 -15.47 2.95
CA ALA A 74 25.44 -15.09 3.96
C ALA A 74 24.98 -13.81 4.67
N MET A 75 23.99 -13.93 5.56
CA MET A 75 23.48 -12.81 6.34
C MET A 75 24.59 -12.21 7.22
N ASP A 76 25.03 -11.02 6.84
CA ASP A 76 25.91 -10.19 7.65
C ASP A 76 25.05 -9.45 8.68
N ILE A 77 24.97 -10.02 9.88
CA ILE A 77 24.10 -9.53 10.97
C ILE A 77 24.45 -8.10 11.35
N LEU A 78 25.74 -7.75 11.34
CA LEU A 78 26.18 -6.38 11.68
C LEU A 78 25.67 -5.39 10.64
N LYS A 79 25.85 -5.69 9.35
CA LYS A 79 25.30 -4.84 8.27
C LYS A 79 23.78 -4.80 8.27
N ALA A 80 23.10 -5.89 8.61
CA ALA A 80 21.64 -5.90 8.72
C ALA A 80 21.15 -4.98 9.86
N LYS A 81 21.88 -4.91 10.98
CA LYS A 81 21.59 -3.97 12.08
C LYS A 81 21.82 -2.52 11.65
N GLU A 82 22.90 -2.23 10.92
CA GLU A 82 23.16 -0.90 10.37
C GLU A 82 22.05 -0.46 9.40
N GLU A 83 21.64 -1.35 8.48
CA GLU A 83 20.54 -1.08 7.54
C GLU A 83 19.19 -0.91 8.25
N LEU A 84 18.94 -1.66 9.32
CA LEU A 84 17.74 -1.49 10.13
C LEU A 84 17.73 -0.13 10.83
N ALA A 85 18.84 0.28 11.44
CA ALA A 85 18.94 1.58 12.10
C ALA A 85 18.73 2.73 11.09
N LEU A 86 19.30 2.60 9.88
CA LEU A 86 19.06 3.54 8.79
C LEU A 86 17.58 3.57 8.37
N LEU A 87 16.96 2.40 8.20
CA LEU A 87 15.54 2.29 7.83
C LEU A 87 14.63 2.97 8.88
N ILE A 88 14.87 2.71 10.16
CA ILE A 88 14.12 3.35 11.26
C ILE A 88 14.31 4.87 11.22
N SER A 89 15.53 5.34 11.00
CA SER A 89 15.82 6.77 10.86
C SER A 89 15.02 7.41 9.71
N VAL A 90 15.03 6.80 8.52
CA VAL A 90 14.32 7.30 7.34
C VAL A 90 12.80 7.32 7.56
N LEU A 91 12.24 6.27 8.15
CA LEU A 91 10.80 6.20 8.45
C LEU A 91 10.39 7.21 9.55
N THR A 92 11.27 7.46 10.52
CA THR A 92 11.04 8.46 11.57
C THR A 92 11.09 9.88 11.00
N GLU A 93 12.03 10.15 10.09
CA GLU A 93 12.10 11.42 9.37
C GLU A 93 10.83 11.67 8.56
N MET A 94 10.35 10.67 7.81
CA MET A 94 9.06 10.73 7.11
C MET A 94 7.88 10.98 8.06
N SER A 95 7.91 10.45 9.30
CA SER A 95 6.84 10.67 10.28
C SER A 95 6.84 12.10 10.82
N ASN A 96 8.03 12.69 10.99
CA ASN A 96 8.23 14.05 11.45
C ASN A 96 7.87 15.09 10.36
N ASP A 97 8.13 14.77 9.09
CA ASP A 97 7.80 15.61 7.93
C ASP A 97 6.82 14.89 6.97
N ILE A 98 5.69 14.47 7.55
CA ILE A 98 4.69 13.69 6.81
C ILE A 98 3.98 14.50 5.74
N ASP A 99 3.89 15.83 5.89
CA ASP A 99 3.05 16.67 5.04
C ASP A 99 3.58 16.71 3.60
N ALA A 100 4.88 16.95 3.41
CA ALA A 100 5.49 16.98 2.09
C ALA A 100 5.41 15.61 1.40
N THR A 101 5.81 14.56 2.10
CA THR A 101 5.81 13.19 1.56
C THR A 101 4.39 12.73 1.23
N HIS A 102 3.42 12.98 2.12
CA HIS A 102 2.03 12.60 1.88
C HIS A 102 1.42 13.37 0.71
N HIS A 103 1.74 14.66 0.57
CA HIS A 103 1.24 15.46 -0.54
C HIS A 103 1.65 14.87 -1.89
N GLU A 104 2.94 14.52 -2.06
CA GLU A 104 3.44 13.87 -3.27
C GLU A 104 2.72 12.54 -3.54
N LEU A 105 2.59 11.68 -2.52
CA LEU A 105 1.88 10.40 -2.63
C LEU A 105 0.40 10.57 -2.98
N TYR A 106 -0.24 11.62 -2.46
CA TYR A 106 -1.64 11.91 -2.75
C TYR A 106 -1.81 12.40 -4.20
N GLN A 107 -0.93 13.28 -4.69
CA GLN A 107 -0.95 13.73 -6.09
C GLN A 107 -0.69 12.58 -7.07
N ASP A 108 0.19 11.65 -6.72
CA ASP A 108 0.41 10.41 -7.46
C ASP A 108 -0.89 9.58 -7.52
N ALA A 109 -1.56 9.39 -6.38
CA ALA A 109 -2.83 8.66 -6.32
C ALA A 109 -3.93 9.33 -7.15
N VAL A 110 -4.04 10.66 -7.12
CA VAL A 110 -4.98 11.43 -7.96
C VAL A 110 -4.68 11.24 -9.45
N THR A 111 -3.40 11.22 -9.82
CA THR A 111 -2.97 11.00 -11.21
C THR A 111 -3.34 9.60 -11.69
N ILE A 112 -3.10 8.58 -10.85
CA ILE A 112 -3.47 7.19 -11.15
C ILE A 112 -4.99 7.03 -11.24
N ALA A 113 -5.74 7.62 -10.31
CA ALA A 113 -7.21 7.57 -10.31
C ALA A 113 -7.80 8.13 -11.61
N ARG A 114 -7.23 9.24 -12.12
CA ARG A 114 -7.63 9.81 -13.42
C ARG A 114 -7.40 8.86 -14.59
N GLN A 115 -6.35 8.02 -14.56
CA GLN A 115 -6.07 7.05 -15.63
C GLN A 115 -7.06 5.89 -15.69
N VAL A 116 -7.81 5.66 -14.61
CA VAL A 116 -8.81 4.59 -14.50
C VAL A 116 -10.22 5.13 -14.26
N ASP A 117 -10.45 6.40 -14.59
CA ASP A 117 -11.73 7.13 -14.46
C ASP A 117 -12.35 7.09 -13.05
N VAL A 118 -11.51 7.06 -12.01
CA VAL A 118 -11.91 7.15 -10.61
C VAL A 118 -11.76 8.57 -10.11
N GLN A 119 -12.81 9.12 -9.51
CA GLN A 119 -12.77 10.46 -8.93
C GLN A 119 -12.15 10.44 -7.52
N PRO A 120 -11.30 11.41 -7.18
CA PRO A 120 -10.84 11.59 -5.81
C PRO A 120 -12.00 11.83 -4.85
N ASP A 121 -12.11 10.98 -3.83
CA ASP A 121 -13.14 11.08 -2.80
C ASP A 121 -12.58 10.73 -1.41
N MET A 122 -13.41 10.77 -0.39
CA MET A 122 -13.09 10.15 0.90
C MET A 122 -14.32 9.39 1.40
N PRO A 123 -14.12 8.29 2.16
CA PRO A 123 -15.22 7.58 2.77
C PRO A 123 -16.13 8.52 3.58
N ARG A 124 -17.45 8.31 3.48
CA ARG A 124 -18.41 9.05 4.30
C ARG A 124 -18.12 8.81 5.79
N VAL A 125 -17.63 9.83 6.47
CA VAL A 125 -17.40 9.81 7.92
C VAL A 125 -18.76 9.94 8.61
N ALA A 126 -19.33 8.81 9.05
CA ALA A 126 -20.52 8.83 9.89
C ALA A 126 -20.22 9.54 11.21
N GLN A 127 -21.15 10.38 11.69
CA GLN A 127 -21.05 11.12 12.96
C GLN A 127 -20.78 10.23 14.18
N ARG A 128 -21.05 8.92 14.08
CA ARG A 128 -20.81 7.94 15.14
C ARG A 128 -19.98 6.78 14.57
N GLN A 129 -18.68 6.79 14.84
CA GLN A 129 -17.81 5.65 14.58
C GLN A 129 -17.57 4.92 15.90
N THR A 130 -18.19 3.74 16.07
CA THR A 130 -18.00 2.92 17.28
C THR A 130 -16.87 1.90 17.16
N HIS A 131 -16.38 1.64 15.94
CA HIS A 131 -15.44 0.54 15.66
C HIS A 131 -14.11 0.96 15.04
N ARG A 132 -13.93 2.22 14.61
CA ARG A 132 -12.65 2.72 14.10
C ARG A 132 -12.39 4.13 14.62
N PRO A 133 -11.17 4.43 15.08
CA PRO A 133 -10.79 5.79 15.43
C PRO A 133 -10.37 6.56 14.17
N ASN A 134 -11.28 6.77 13.20
CA ASN A 134 -10.91 7.67 12.11
C ASN A 134 -11.08 9.11 12.59
N ALA A 135 -9.99 9.89 12.54
CA ALA A 135 -10.04 11.31 12.80
C ALA A 135 -10.89 12.01 11.72
N PRO A 136 -11.75 12.97 12.11
CA PRO A 136 -12.46 13.80 11.14
C PRO A 136 -11.45 14.63 10.33
N ALA A 137 -11.72 14.77 9.03
CA ALA A 137 -10.93 15.60 8.13
C ALA A 137 -11.86 16.41 7.22
N SER A 138 -11.40 17.60 6.82
CA SER A 138 -12.18 18.55 6.02
C SER A 138 -12.12 18.26 4.52
N ASN A 139 -11.08 17.56 4.07
CA ASN A 139 -10.84 17.20 2.69
C ASN A 139 -10.21 15.80 2.57
N PRO A 140 -10.27 15.16 1.39
CA PRO A 140 -9.74 13.82 1.20
C PRO A 140 -8.24 13.66 1.48
N GLU A 141 -7.42 14.65 1.15
CA GLU A 141 -5.97 14.58 1.34
C GLU A 141 -5.61 14.47 2.83
N ASP A 142 -6.18 15.36 3.65
CA ASP A 142 -6.03 15.30 5.10
C ASP A 142 -6.62 14.02 5.70
N TYR A 143 -7.73 13.53 5.13
CA TYR A 143 -8.35 12.28 5.57
C TYR A 143 -7.36 11.12 5.45
N TYR A 144 -6.77 10.91 4.27
CA TYR A 144 -5.83 9.81 4.07
C TYR A 144 -4.51 10.02 4.78
N LYS A 145 -4.06 11.28 4.96
CA LYS A 145 -2.86 11.58 5.74
C LYS A 145 -2.98 11.03 7.16
N ILE A 146 -4.07 11.37 7.84
CA ILE A 146 -4.28 11.04 9.24
C ILE A 146 -4.69 9.58 9.41
N ASN A 147 -5.61 9.09 8.58
CA ASN A 147 -6.27 7.80 8.78
C ASN A 147 -5.59 6.63 8.08
N LEU A 148 -4.60 6.89 7.22
CA LEU A 148 -3.92 5.85 6.45
C LEU A 148 -2.41 6.00 6.49
N THR A 149 -1.84 7.11 6.02
CA THR A 149 -0.38 7.28 5.94
C THR A 149 0.26 7.24 7.32
N ARG A 150 -0.23 8.05 8.26
CA ARG A 150 0.28 8.08 9.64
C ARG A 150 0.09 6.73 10.32
N VAL A 151 -1.13 6.19 10.29
CA VAL A 151 -1.46 4.90 10.92
C VAL A 151 -0.58 3.77 10.40
N PHE A 152 -0.36 3.70 9.09
CA PHE A 152 0.45 2.64 8.49
C PHE A 152 1.94 2.83 8.81
N LEU A 153 2.45 4.06 8.78
CA LEU A 153 3.82 4.36 9.14
C LEU A 153 4.13 4.02 10.61
N ASP A 154 3.25 4.42 11.53
CA ASP A 154 3.37 4.10 12.96
C ASP A 154 3.35 2.59 13.18
N HIS A 155 2.46 1.87 12.48
CA HIS A 155 2.42 0.41 12.54
C HIS A 155 3.72 -0.24 12.01
N VAL A 156 4.28 0.25 10.90
CA VAL A 156 5.54 -0.27 10.36
C VAL A 156 6.69 -0.04 11.33
N LEU A 157 6.80 1.14 11.93
CA LEU A 157 7.81 1.45 12.96
C LEU A 157 7.67 0.52 14.18
N GLU A 158 6.45 0.30 14.68
CA GLU A 158 6.19 -0.63 15.78
C GLU A 158 6.55 -2.08 15.42
N GLN A 159 6.26 -2.51 14.19
CA GLN A 159 6.64 -3.84 13.72
C GLN A 159 8.16 -4.01 13.58
N LEU A 160 8.87 -2.97 13.12
CA LEU A 160 10.33 -2.99 13.05
C LEU A 160 10.95 -3.06 14.45
N ASP A 161 10.48 -2.24 15.40
CA ASP A 161 10.97 -2.27 16.78
C ASP A 161 10.71 -3.64 17.43
N SER A 162 9.47 -4.15 17.35
CA SER A 162 9.10 -5.41 17.99
C SER A 162 9.82 -6.64 17.43
N ARG A 163 10.05 -6.71 16.12
CA ARG A 163 10.65 -7.87 15.44
C ARG A 163 12.16 -7.90 15.53
N PHE A 164 12.81 -6.77 15.73
CA PHE A 164 14.26 -6.64 15.64
C PHE A 164 14.90 -6.16 16.95
N LYS A 165 14.23 -6.36 18.09
CA LYS A 165 14.83 -6.20 19.43
C LYS A 165 16.12 -7.02 19.54
N ASP A 166 17.08 -6.51 20.30
CA ASP A 166 18.40 -7.13 20.42
C ASP A 166 18.37 -8.61 20.80
N ASP A 167 17.40 -9.00 21.65
CA ASP A 167 17.18 -10.39 22.07
C ASP A 167 16.79 -11.32 20.91
N VAL A 168 16.11 -10.79 19.88
CA VAL A 168 15.66 -11.57 18.71
C VAL A 168 16.82 -11.86 17.76
N PHE A 169 17.78 -10.95 17.63
CA PHE A 169 18.99 -11.17 16.83
C PHE A 169 19.89 -12.28 17.39
N ILE A 170 19.83 -12.54 18.71
CA ILE A 170 20.56 -13.65 19.33
C ILE A 170 20.01 -14.99 18.81
N CYS A 171 18.70 -15.14 18.62
CA CYS A 171 18.10 -16.36 18.07
C CYS A 171 18.53 -16.65 16.62
N TYR A 172 18.72 -15.61 15.78
CA TYR A 172 19.28 -15.77 14.44
C TYR A 172 20.75 -16.24 14.46
N LYS A 173 21.49 -15.92 15.52
CA LYS A 173 22.86 -16.38 15.74
C LYS A 173 22.91 -17.86 16.13
N VAL A 174 21.92 -18.34 16.89
CA VAL A 174 21.87 -19.73 17.39
C VAL A 174 21.37 -20.73 16.33
N SER A 175 20.40 -20.36 15.49
CA SER A 175 19.87 -21.27 14.44
C SER A 175 20.83 -21.61 13.29
N ARG A 176 22.05 -21.06 13.28
CA ARG A 176 23.09 -21.35 12.26
C ARG A 176 24.28 -22.13 12.80
N VAL A 177 24.31 -22.43 14.11
CA VAL A 177 25.39 -23.17 14.76
C VAL A 177 24.97 -24.61 15.09
N LEU A 178 23.71 -24.98 14.80
CA LEU A 178 23.20 -26.35 14.80
C LEU A 178 22.94 -26.80 13.35
#